data_AF-A0A9Q1BZY9-F1
#
_entry.id   AF-A0A9Q1BZY9-F1
#
_cell.length_a   1.000
_cell.length_b   1.000
_cell.length_c   1.000
_cell.angle_alpha   90.00
_cell.angle_beta   90.00
_cell.angle_gamma   90.00
#
_symmetry.space_group_name_H-M   'P 1'
#
loop_
_entity.id
_entity.type
_entity.pdbx_description
1 polymer ?
#
loop_
_entity_poly.entity_id
_entity_poly.type
_entity_poly.pdbx_seq_one_letter_code
_entity_poly.pdbx_strand_id
1 'polypeptide(L)'
;MPWYNSSIHEARRVRTRCENLWRKIRLEVDDDIFFEQKNEVDRLITQAKCDYFKDQLFSATNKKQFCVLNKLLNYGAKVLPFETSHLANRFASFFIEKVKRIRDSMDSHTRGNSHDENELSSSQHTSETNEFVNGQLSRTGQEGDLSQTLFG
;
A
#
# COMPACT_ATOMS: atom_id res chain seq x y z
N MET A 1 -16.32 -12.02 13.16
CA MET A 1 -15.04 -12.76 13.32
C MET A 1 -14.86 -13.06 14.80
N PRO A 2 -14.52 -14.30 15.20
CA PRO A 2 -14.53 -14.71 16.61
C PRO A 2 -13.51 -14.00 17.53
N TRP A 3 -12.39 -13.54 16.98
CA TRP A 3 -11.34 -12.80 17.71
C TRP A 3 -11.61 -11.29 17.78
N TYR A 4 -12.67 -10.79 17.12
CA TYR A 4 -12.98 -9.36 17.11
C TYR A 4 -13.73 -8.97 18.38
N ASN A 5 -13.13 -8.12 19.19
CA ASN A 5 -13.68 -7.69 20.47
C ASN A 5 -14.00 -6.17 20.47
N SER A 6 -14.68 -5.72 21.52
CA SER A 6 -15.06 -4.32 21.70
C SER A 6 -13.86 -3.39 21.86
N SER A 7 -12.74 -3.87 22.42
CA SER A 7 -11.53 -3.06 22.60
C SER A 7 -10.85 -2.73 21.27
N ILE A 8 -10.74 -3.69 20.35
CA ILE A 8 -10.27 -3.45 18.97
C ILE A 8 -11.21 -2.49 18.25
N HIS A 9 -12.53 -2.64 18.46
CA HIS A 9 -13.49 -1.72 17.87
C HIS A 9 -13.28 -0.29 18.36
N GLU A 10 -13.10 -0.07 19.66
CA GLU A 10 -12.83 1.27 20.20
C GLU A 10 -11.50 1.83 19.70
N ALA A 11 -10.42 1.04 19.76
CA ALA A 11 -9.11 1.48 19.28
C ALA A 11 -9.15 1.90 17.81
N ARG A 12 -9.90 1.18 16.96
CA ARG A 12 -10.12 1.59 15.56
C ARG A 12 -10.89 2.90 15.44
N ARG A 13 -11.89 3.14 16.29
CA ARG A 13 -12.61 4.43 16.33
C ARG A 13 -11.67 5.56 16.70
N VAL A 14 -10.84 5.38 17.72
CA VAL A 14 -9.84 6.37 18.14
C VAL A 14 -8.86 6.65 17.01
N ARG A 15 -8.26 5.61 16.41
CA ARG A 15 -7.37 5.74 15.26
C ARG A 15 -8.01 6.54 14.12
N THR A 16 -9.25 6.24 13.76
CA THR A 16 -9.97 6.98 12.71
C THR A 16 -10.21 8.45 13.08
N ARG A 17 -10.47 8.76 14.35
CA ARG A 17 -10.57 10.17 14.80
C ARG A 17 -9.23 10.89 14.65
N CYS A 18 -8.13 10.28 15.10
CA CYS A 18 -6.78 10.84 14.96
C CYS A 18 -6.39 11.02 13.49
N GLU A 19 -6.67 10.02 12.65
CA GLU A 19 -6.43 10.07 11.21
C GLU A 19 -7.18 11.23 10.53
N ASN A 20 -8.44 11.43 10.89
CA ASN A 20 -9.24 12.54 10.36
C ASN A 20 -8.74 13.90 10.85
N LEU A 21 -8.30 13.98 12.10
CA LEU A 21 -7.71 15.19 12.67
C LEU A 21 -6.40 15.55 11.95
N TRP A 22 -5.47 14.61 11.84
CA TRP A 22 -4.22 14.78 11.12
C TRP A 22 -4.45 15.17 9.66
N ARG A 23 -5.42 14.55 8.97
CA ARG A 23 -5.78 14.93 7.60
C ARG A 23 -6.26 16.37 7.47
N LYS A 24 -6.91 16.90 8.50
CA LYS A 24 -7.46 18.26 8.53
C LYS A 24 -6.41 19.30 8.92
N ILE A 25 -5.59 19.03 9.93
CA ILE A 25 -4.67 20.01 10.53
C ILE A 25 -3.25 19.91 9.96
N ARG A 26 -2.79 18.70 9.61
CA ARG A 26 -1.44 18.42 9.07
C ARG A 26 -0.28 18.84 9.98
N LEU A 27 -0.47 18.78 11.30
CA LEU A 27 0.60 18.99 12.27
C LEU A 27 1.37 17.69 12.53
N GLU A 28 2.68 17.79 12.78
CA GLU A 28 3.57 16.67 13.07
C GLU A 28 3.13 15.90 14.34
N VAL A 29 2.74 16.61 15.39
CA VAL A 29 2.23 16.02 16.64
C VAL A 29 0.99 15.15 16.39
N ASP A 30 0.08 15.56 15.50
CA ASP A 30 -1.10 14.76 15.16
C ASP A 30 -0.74 13.51 14.33
N ASP A 31 0.34 13.58 13.54
CA ASP A 31 0.86 12.43 12.78
C ASP A 31 1.45 11.38 13.72
N ASP A 32 2.25 11.81 14.70
CA ASP A 32 2.81 10.93 15.73
C ASP A 32 1.71 10.24 16.52
N ILE A 33 0.71 10.99 16.98
CA ILE A 33 -0.47 10.43 17.68
C ILE A 33 -1.19 9.41 16.77
N PHE A 34 -1.40 9.74 15.49
CA PHE A 34 -2.01 8.80 14.56
C PHE A 34 -1.18 7.52 14.39
N PHE A 35 0.14 7.65 14.28
CA PHE A 35 1.05 6.53 14.15
C PHE A 35 1.03 5.62 15.39
N GLU A 36 1.04 6.20 16.59
CA GLU A 36 0.86 5.47 17.85
C GLU A 36 -0.46 4.71 17.89
N GLN A 37 -1.57 5.36 17.55
CA GLN A 37 -2.89 4.73 17.52
C GLN A 37 -2.99 3.62 16.47
N LYS A 38 -2.30 3.77 15.34
CA LYS A 38 -2.17 2.71 14.33
C LYS A 38 -1.45 1.49 14.93
N ASN A 39 -0.31 1.71 15.57
CA ASN A 39 0.47 0.62 16.19
C ASN A 39 -0.31 -0.08 17.30
N GLU A 40 -1.06 0.67 18.11
CA GLU A 40 -1.89 0.09 19.17
C GLU A 40 -3.00 -0.80 18.60
N VAL A 41 -3.67 -0.38 17.53
CA VAL A 41 -4.66 -1.22 16.85
C VAL A 41 -4.02 -2.50 16.31
N ASP A 42 -2.85 -2.40 15.68
CA ASP A 42 -2.14 -3.56 15.14
C ASP A 42 -1.69 -4.52 16.25
N ARG A 43 -1.24 -3.98 17.39
CA ARG A 43 -0.90 -4.75 18.60
C ARG A 43 -2.12 -5.50 19.14
N LEU A 44 -3.26 -4.82 19.31
CA LEU A 44 -4.49 -5.42 19.82
C LEU A 44 -5.04 -6.50 18.89
N ILE A 45 -5.02 -6.27 17.58
CA ILE A 45 -5.43 -7.27 16.59
C ILE A 45 -4.52 -8.49 16.63
N THR A 46 -3.21 -8.28 16.70
CA THR A 46 -2.22 -9.35 16.76
C THR A 46 -2.42 -10.17 18.02
N GLN A 47 -2.55 -9.52 19.17
CA GLN A 47 -2.80 -10.17 20.45
C GLN A 47 -4.10 -10.98 20.42
N ALA A 48 -5.22 -10.40 20.01
CA ALA A 48 -6.51 -11.12 19.98
C ALA A 48 -6.50 -12.32 19.03
N LYS A 49 -5.80 -12.22 17.89
CA LYS A 49 -5.60 -13.37 16.99
C LYS A 49 -4.75 -14.45 17.65
N CYS A 50 -3.63 -14.07 18.26
CA CYS A 50 -2.75 -14.99 18.97
C CYS A 50 -3.51 -15.73 20.07
N ASP A 51 -4.25 -15.02 20.91
CA ASP A 51 -5.01 -15.59 22.02
C ASP A 51 -6.08 -16.54 21.51
N TYR A 52 -6.83 -16.14 20.48
CA TYR A 52 -7.82 -17.01 19.84
C TYR A 52 -7.22 -18.33 19.30
N PHE A 53 -6.09 -18.25 18.59
CA PHE A 53 -5.45 -19.46 18.05
C PHE A 53 -4.75 -20.30 19.11
N LYS A 54 -4.18 -19.67 20.15
CA LYS A 54 -3.66 -20.37 21.32
C LYS A 54 -4.77 -21.16 22.01
N ASP A 55 -5.90 -20.52 22.30
CA ASP A 55 -7.05 -21.18 22.92
C ASP A 55 -7.55 -22.36 22.07
N GLN A 56 -7.63 -22.19 20.75
CA GLN A 56 -7.97 -23.29 19.85
C GLN A 56 -6.95 -24.43 19.85
N LEU A 57 -5.67 -24.13 20.03
CA LEU A 57 -4.63 -25.16 20.07
C LEU A 57 -4.67 -25.92 21.40
N PHE A 58 -4.78 -25.21 22.52
CA PHE A 58 -4.76 -25.80 23.86
C PHE A 58 -6.05 -26.55 24.21
N SER A 59 -7.22 -26.10 23.71
CA SER A 59 -8.51 -26.74 23.99
C SER A 59 -8.82 -27.97 23.11
N ALA A 60 -7.98 -28.28 22.12
CA ALA A 60 -8.30 -29.23 21.07
C ALA A 60 -7.50 -30.55 21.16
N THR A 61 -8.09 -31.63 20.64
CA THR A 61 -7.41 -32.92 20.45
C THR A 61 -6.31 -32.81 19.39
N ASN A 62 -5.27 -33.65 19.47
CA ASN A 62 -4.15 -33.73 18.51
C ASN A 62 -4.56 -33.53 17.03
N LYS A 63 -5.60 -34.23 16.53
CA LYS A 63 -6.08 -34.07 15.13
C LYS A 63 -6.54 -32.65 14.80
N LYS A 64 -7.30 -32.02 15.72
CA LYS A 64 -7.83 -30.67 15.53
C LYS A 64 -6.71 -29.62 15.59
N GLN A 65 -5.69 -29.83 16.43
CA GLN A 65 -4.49 -28.99 16.47
C GLN A 65 -3.79 -28.95 15.11
N PHE A 66 -3.54 -30.12 14.50
CA PHE A 66 -2.97 -30.18 13.14
C PHE A 66 -3.86 -29.53 12.09
N CYS A 67 -5.20 -29.64 12.18
CA CYS A 67 -6.10 -28.91 11.29
C CYS A 67 -5.98 -27.40 11.43
N VAL A 68 -5.85 -26.86 12.65
CA VAL A 68 -5.65 -25.43 12.90
C VAL A 68 -4.28 -24.98 12.37
N LEU A 69 -3.22 -25.75 12.62
CA LEU A 69 -1.88 -25.48 12.12
C LEU A 69 -1.82 -25.50 10.59
N ASN A 70 -2.45 -26.48 9.93
CA ASN A 70 -2.50 -26.53 8.47
C ASN A 70 -3.20 -25.30 7.87
N LYS A 71 -4.25 -24.79 8.54
CA LYS A 71 -4.90 -23.53 8.13
C LYS A 71 -3.99 -22.31 8.31
N LEU A 72 -3.27 -22.22 9.43
CA LEU A 72 -2.36 -21.11 9.72
C LEU A 72 -1.14 -21.09 8.77
N LEU A 73 -0.57 -22.26 8.52
CA LEU A 73 0.59 -22.44 7.65
C LEU A 73 0.22 -22.45 6.17
N ASN A 74 -1.08 -22.36 5.87
CA ASN A 74 -1.62 -22.48 4.51
C ASN A 74 -1.10 -23.76 3.82
N TYR A 75 -0.94 -24.83 4.61
CA TYR A 75 -0.46 -26.14 4.20
C TYR A 75 -1.61 -26.90 3.53
N GLY A 76 -2.07 -26.36 2.41
CA GLY A 76 -3.05 -26.95 1.52
C GLY A 76 -2.50 -26.99 0.10
N ALA A 77 -3.13 -27.79 -0.77
CA ALA A 77 -2.81 -27.76 -2.18
C ALA A 77 -2.97 -26.32 -2.69
N LYS A 78 -1.85 -25.68 -3.06
CA LYS A 78 -1.85 -24.42 -3.78
C LYS A 78 -2.43 -24.72 -5.16
N VAL A 79 -3.75 -24.72 -5.27
CA VAL A 79 -4.41 -24.79 -6.57
C VAL A 79 -4.01 -23.51 -7.28
N LEU A 80 -3.10 -23.63 -8.25
CA LEU A 80 -2.77 -22.51 -9.11
C LEU A 80 -4.06 -22.05 -9.80
N PRO A 81 -4.28 -20.74 -9.96
CA PRO A 81 -5.42 -20.25 -10.73
C PRO A 81 -5.43 -20.92 -12.12
N PHE A 82 -6.46 -21.70 -12.38
CA PHE A 82 -6.55 -22.60 -13.54
C PHE A 82 -6.78 -21.86 -14.87
N GLU A 83 -7.06 -20.55 -14.84
CA GLU A 83 -7.39 -19.79 -16.04
C GLU A 83 -6.32 -18.75 -16.39
N THR A 84 -5.20 -19.24 -16.91
CA THR A 84 -4.12 -18.41 -17.48
C THR A 84 -4.38 -18.00 -18.92
N SER A 85 -5.23 -18.74 -19.65
CA SER A 85 -5.46 -18.55 -21.09
C SER A 85 -6.12 -17.21 -21.39
N HIS A 86 -7.19 -16.84 -20.68
CA HIS A 86 -7.88 -15.56 -20.90
C HIS A 86 -6.97 -14.34 -20.61
N LEU A 87 -6.13 -14.42 -19.57
CA LEU A 87 -5.18 -13.36 -19.25
C LEU A 87 -4.07 -13.27 -20.29
N ALA A 88 -3.52 -14.41 -20.73
CA ALA A 88 -2.53 -14.47 -21.79
C ALA A 88 -3.06 -13.92 -23.12
N ASN A 89 -4.29 -14.27 -23.48
CA ASN A 89 -4.95 -13.78 -24.69
C ASN A 89 -5.23 -12.27 -24.63
N ARG A 90 -5.68 -11.76 -23.48
CA ARG A 90 -5.86 -10.31 -23.26
C ARG A 90 -4.53 -9.57 -23.30
N PHE A 91 -3.48 -10.13 -22.70
CA PHE A 91 -2.13 -9.58 -22.74
C PHE A 91 -1.62 -9.51 -24.18
N ALA A 92 -1.71 -10.61 -24.95
CA ALA A 92 -1.32 -10.64 -26.36
C ALA A 92 -2.10 -9.61 -27.19
N SER A 93 -3.43 -9.55 -27.04
CA SER A 93 -4.29 -8.61 -27.76
C SER A 93 -3.91 -7.15 -27.50
N PHE A 94 -3.57 -6.81 -26.25
CA PHE A 94 -3.13 -5.46 -25.89
C PHE A 94 -1.87 -5.02 -26.65
N PHE A 95 -0.84 -5.89 -26.73
CA PHE A 95 0.38 -5.56 -27.45
C PHE A 95 0.16 -5.49 -28.96
N ILE A 96 -0.64 -6.39 -29.52
CA ILE A 96 -1.01 -6.37 -30.95
C ILE A 96 -1.69 -5.04 -31.28
N GLU A 97 -2.68 -4.64 -30.49
CA GLU A 97 -3.41 -3.39 -30.69
C GLU A 97 -2.51 -2.16 -30.53
N LYS A 98 -1.62 -2.17 -29.52
CA LYS A 98 -0.68 -1.08 -29.29
C LYS A 98 0.29 -0.91 -30.45
N VAL A 99 0.86 -2.00 -30.97
CA VAL A 99 1.76 -1.96 -32.13
C VAL A 99 1.01 -1.46 -33.37
N LYS A 100 -0.23 -1.91 -33.57
CA LYS A 100 -1.07 -1.43 -34.67
C LYS A 100 -1.31 0.08 -34.57
N ARG A 101 -1.70 0.57 -33.40
CA ARG A 101 -1.94 2.01 -33.16
C ARG A 101 -0.71 2.87 -33.42
N ILE A 102 0.48 2.39 -33.04
CA ILE A 102 1.74 3.09 -33.32
C ILE A 102 2.00 3.16 -34.84
N ARG A 103 1.81 2.06 -35.57
CA ARG A 103 1.95 2.03 -37.04
C ARG A 103 0.97 2.96 -37.73
N ASP A 104 -0.32 2.86 -37.37
CA ASP A 104 -1.37 3.71 -37.93
C ASP A 104 -1.08 5.21 -37.67
N SER A 105 -0.57 5.55 -36.47
CA SER A 105 -0.13 6.91 -36.15
C SER A 105 1.00 7.38 -37.08
N MET A 106 2.04 6.56 -37.30
CA MET A 106 3.15 6.93 -38.20
C MET A 106 2.71 7.06 -39.66
N ASP A 107 1.83 6.18 -40.14
CA ASP A 107 1.30 6.22 -41.51
C ASP A 107 0.38 7.44 -41.73
N SER A 108 -0.32 7.90 -40.70
CA SER A 108 -1.09 9.15 -40.77
C SER A 108 -0.21 10.40 -40.82
N HIS A 109 0.94 10.41 -40.13
CA HIS A 109 1.90 11.52 -40.17
C HIS A 109 2.63 11.61 -41.52
N THR A 110 2.91 10.48 -42.17
CA THR A 110 3.56 10.48 -43.50
C THR A 110 2.59 10.89 -44.61
N ARG A 111 1.30 10.54 -44.50
CA ARG A 111 0.25 10.98 -45.45
C ARG A 111 -0.15 12.46 -45.31
N GLY A 112 0.09 13.07 -44.15
CA GLY A 112 -0.14 14.50 -43.92
C GLY A 112 0.96 15.42 -44.47
N ASN A 113 2.11 14.89 -44.89
CA ASN A 113 3.29 15.70 -45.27
C ASN A 113 3.37 16.01 -46.77
N SER A 114 2.23 16.15 -47.45
CA SER A 114 2.16 16.55 -48.86
C SER A 114 1.17 17.70 -49.09
N HIS A 115 1.46 18.87 -48.52
CA HIS A 115 1.23 20.18 -49.17
C HIS A 115 1.82 21.34 -48.37
N ASP A 116 2.58 22.18 -49.08
CA ASP A 116 3.04 23.57 -48.86
C ASP A 116 3.93 23.94 -47.66
N GLU A 117 5.22 24.07 -48.01
CA GLU A 117 6.20 25.02 -47.47
C GLU A 117 5.64 26.45 -47.50
N ASN A 118 5.54 27.14 -46.35
CA ASN A 118 5.85 28.57 -46.28
C ASN A 118 6.14 29.07 -44.84
N GLU A 119 7.28 29.78 -44.75
CA GLU A 119 7.61 30.89 -43.83
C GLU A 119 7.77 30.71 -42.30
N LEU A 120 9.05 30.64 -41.91
CA LEU A 120 9.80 31.71 -41.20
C LEU A 120 9.33 32.19 -39.80
N SER A 121 10.10 31.75 -38.80
CA SER A 121 10.61 32.47 -37.61
C SER A 121 9.67 33.33 -36.75
N SER A 122 9.54 32.96 -35.47
CA SER A 122 9.84 33.91 -34.38
C SER A 122 10.09 33.19 -33.05
N SER A 123 11.23 33.53 -32.45
CA SER A 123 11.65 33.22 -31.09
C SER A 123 10.58 33.52 -30.04
N GLN A 124 10.50 32.68 -28.99
CA GLN A 124 10.36 33.18 -27.62
C GLN A 124 10.84 32.16 -26.58
N HIS A 125 11.61 32.73 -25.66
CA HIS A 125 12.30 32.18 -24.52
C HIS A 125 11.34 32.10 -23.32
N THR A 126 11.34 30.98 -22.59
CA THR A 126 11.19 30.99 -21.12
C THR A 126 11.93 29.80 -20.51
N SER A 127 12.98 30.13 -19.77
CA SER A 127 13.68 29.25 -18.83
C SER A 127 12.77 28.84 -17.69
N GLU A 128 12.86 27.58 -17.26
CA GLU A 128 12.69 27.22 -15.84
C GLU A 128 13.46 25.93 -15.55
N THR A 129 14.59 26.10 -14.86
CA THR A 129 15.35 25.04 -14.20
C THR A 129 14.74 24.79 -12.83
N ASN A 130 14.47 23.53 -12.46
CA ASN A 130 15.15 22.99 -11.29
C ASN A 130 15.15 21.47 -11.23
N GLU A 131 16.37 21.00 -11.10
CA GLU A 131 16.82 19.64 -10.84
C GLU A 131 16.74 19.31 -9.34
N PHE A 132 16.80 18.00 -9.08
CA PHE A 132 17.30 17.35 -7.86
C PHE A 132 16.38 17.30 -6.62
N VAL A 133 16.34 16.24 -5.80
CA VAL A 133 16.70 14.80 -5.83
C VAL A 133 16.35 14.28 -4.44
N ASN A 134 16.08 12.98 -4.35
CA ASN A 134 15.81 12.24 -3.11
C ASN A 134 16.84 12.49 -2.01
N GLY A 135 16.36 12.76 -0.78
CA GLY A 135 17.15 12.78 0.44
C GLY A 135 16.66 11.72 1.42
N GLN A 136 17.42 10.63 1.53
CA GLN A 136 17.40 9.71 2.67
C GLN A 136 17.74 10.48 3.96
N LEU A 137 16.96 10.31 5.03
CA LEU A 137 17.41 10.69 6.38
C LEU A 137 17.68 9.42 7.20
N SER A 138 18.98 9.20 7.43
CA SER A 138 19.52 8.26 8.40
C SER A 138 19.08 8.63 9.81
N ARG A 139 18.63 7.62 10.56
CA ARG A 139 18.20 7.74 11.96
C ARG A 139 19.42 7.53 12.87
N THR A 140 19.93 8.60 13.47
CA THR A 140 20.85 8.55 14.61
C THR A 140 20.26 9.37 15.76
N GLY A 141 19.91 8.70 16.85
CA GLY A 141 19.68 9.27 18.18
C GLY A 141 20.01 8.14 19.15
N GLN A 142 21.19 8.10 19.78
CA GLN A 142 21.55 8.82 20.99
C GLN A 142 20.47 8.72 22.07
N GLU A 143 20.66 7.70 22.91
CA GLU A 143 20.02 7.56 24.20
C GLU A 143 20.57 8.61 25.17
N GLY A 144 19.68 9.33 25.82
CA GLY A 144 19.90 10.23 26.95
C GLY A 144 18.51 10.54 27.50
N ASP A 145 18.01 9.69 28.39
CA ASP A 145 17.95 9.90 29.84
C ASP A 145 16.92 10.96 30.24
N LEU A 146 16.01 10.57 31.12
CA LEU A 146 15.47 11.33 32.26
C LEU A 146 14.13 10.74 32.72
N SER A 147 14.26 9.97 33.80
CA SER A 147 13.34 9.82 34.93
C SER A 147 12.13 10.76 35.04
N GLN A 148 11.00 10.13 35.37
CA GLN A 148 9.99 10.49 36.39
C GLN A 148 9.43 11.92 36.45
N THR A 149 8.10 12.03 36.32
CA THR A 149 7.11 12.77 37.17
C THR A 149 5.75 12.65 36.45
N LEU A 150 4.77 11.87 36.91
CA LEU A 150 3.84 12.05 38.04
C LEU A 150 3.25 13.46 38.15
N PHE A 151 2.01 13.64 37.68
CA PHE A 151 0.91 14.51 38.13
C PHE A 151 -0.14 14.55 36.99
N GLY A 152 -1.45 14.41 37.18
CA GLY A 152 -2.32 14.22 38.34
C GLY A 152 -3.73 13.90 37.85
#